data_AF-A0A7G8BVT3-F1
#
_entry.id   AF-A0A7G8BVT3-F1
#
_cell.length_a   1.000
_cell.length_b   1.000
_cell.length_c   1.000
_cell.angle_alpha   90.00
_cell.angle_beta   90.00
_cell.angle_gamma   90.00
#
_symmetry.space_group_name_H-M   'P 1'
#
loop_
_entity.id
_entity.type
_entity.pdbx_description
1 polymer ?
#
loop_
_entity_poly.entity_id
_entity_poly.type
_entity_poly.pdbx_seq_one_letter_code
_entity_poly.pdbx_strand_id
1 'polypeptide(L)'
;MLNRSRVEEVVNATGGVLRLAPCWVPRSFMIPGRRLKLHPDDLYAFGGHRGGINERWFSSTTKASNGPAALPDEGLSYVNPEKGDKFQLKDAVEAAGDLLLGADVMKRESGWNLLCKFFDNMGPIPHHMHQTEEFAKEVGQKGKPEAYYFPPQYNQIENNFPHTYMGLEPGTTKEDIRRCLEKWNQGDNGILAHSRAYRLIPGEGWQVNPGILHAPGSLVTYEPQVNSDVFAMFQSEVEGRIVDWELLTKDVKPEFSKDLDYLISMLDWDANVNPEFGKSNKTLLRAVRSEDEMKEQGYREVWVTYGTPFYSAKELTVQPGRKVTIKDAEAYGVIVTQGHGRLGKQNISTPSMIRFGQMTEDEVFVTAATAQQGLVVENLSSTDPLVMLKHFGPGNPDATPLIKK
;
A
#
# COMPACT_ATOMS: atom_id res chain seq x y z
N MET A 1 -25.46 -12.47 0.67
CA MET A 1 -25.15 -11.04 0.47
C MET A 1 -25.40 -10.32 1.78
N LEU A 2 -24.49 -9.43 2.17
CA LEU A 2 -24.64 -8.58 3.35
C LEU A 2 -25.78 -7.58 3.14
N ASN A 3 -26.60 -7.35 4.16
CA ASN A 3 -27.71 -6.39 4.10
C ASN A 3 -27.23 -4.99 4.51
N ARG A 4 -27.67 -3.94 3.80
CA ARG A 4 -27.42 -2.53 4.14
C ARG A 4 -27.73 -2.22 5.61
N SER A 5 -28.86 -2.71 6.14
CA SER A 5 -29.27 -2.42 7.52
C SER A 5 -28.21 -2.88 8.54
N ARG A 6 -27.52 -3.98 8.25
CA ARG A 6 -26.43 -4.48 9.09
C ARG A 6 -25.23 -3.54 9.07
N VAL A 7 -24.91 -2.93 7.93
CA VAL A 7 -23.83 -1.94 7.83
C VAL A 7 -24.20 -0.66 8.59
N GLU A 8 -25.43 -0.17 8.42
CA GLU A 8 -25.96 1.00 9.14
C GLU A 8 -25.93 0.83 10.66
N GLU A 9 -26.34 -0.33 11.17
CA GLU A 9 -26.25 -0.66 12.60
C GLU A 9 -24.82 -0.52 13.13
N VAL A 10 -23.84 -1.08 12.42
CA VAL A 10 -22.43 -1.03 12.86
C VAL A 10 -21.88 0.40 12.76
N VAL A 11 -22.16 1.12 11.67
CA VAL A 11 -21.76 2.54 11.53
C VAL A 11 -22.34 3.37 12.66
N ASN A 12 -23.62 3.22 12.99
CA ASN A 12 -24.26 3.96 14.09
C ASN A 12 -23.67 3.60 15.45
N ALA A 13 -23.45 2.30 15.71
CA ALA A 13 -22.90 1.83 16.98
C ALA A 13 -21.50 2.41 17.23
N THR A 14 -20.64 2.42 16.21
CA THR A 14 -19.25 2.88 16.34
C THR A 14 -19.07 4.38 16.14
N GLY A 15 -20.09 5.09 15.67
CA GLY A 15 -19.96 6.50 15.25
C GLY A 15 -19.19 6.65 13.94
N GLY A 16 -19.27 5.65 13.06
CA GLY A 16 -18.62 5.62 11.74
C GLY A 16 -17.12 5.34 11.76
N VAL A 17 -16.61 4.74 12.84
CA VAL A 17 -15.23 4.23 12.94
C VAL A 17 -15.29 2.70 13.05
N LEU A 18 -15.01 2.00 11.96
CA LEU A 18 -15.16 0.55 11.84
C LEU A 18 -13.84 -0.16 12.13
N ARG A 19 -13.79 -1.06 13.11
CA ARG A 19 -12.57 -1.84 13.40
C ARG A 19 -12.35 -2.91 12.35
N LEU A 20 -11.11 -3.05 11.87
CA LEU A 20 -10.73 -4.04 10.87
C LEU A 20 -9.82 -5.11 11.46
N ALA A 21 -10.01 -6.36 11.03
CA ALA A 21 -9.13 -7.46 11.41
C ALA A 21 -7.85 -7.45 10.54
N PRO A 22 -6.68 -7.81 11.10
CA PRO A 22 -5.44 -7.90 10.32
C PRO A 22 -5.58 -8.80 9.09
N CYS A 23 -5.24 -8.25 7.91
CA CYS A 23 -5.27 -8.97 6.64
C CYS A 23 -3.85 -9.32 6.17
N TRP A 24 -3.41 -10.55 6.45
CA TRP A 24 -2.08 -11.05 6.11
C TRP A 24 -2.05 -11.68 4.72
N VAL A 25 -1.00 -11.39 3.96
CA VAL A 25 -0.81 -11.94 2.60
C VAL A 25 0.60 -12.53 2.47
N PRO A 26 0.74 -13.82 2.09
CA PRO A 26 2.03 -14.43 1.82
C PRO A 26 2.49 -14.19 0.38
N ARG A 27 3.80 -14.22 0.14
CA ARG A 27 4.38 -14.23 -1.21
C ARG A 27 5.37 -15.38 -1.36
N SER A 28 5.13 -16.24 -2.35
CA SER A 28 5.95 -17.43 -2.61
C SER A 28 7.40 -17.13 -2.97
N PHE A 29 7.65 -15.95 -3.56
CA PHE A 29 8.96 -15.54 -4.05
C PHE A 29 9.74 -14.66 -3.06
N MET A 30 9.22 -14.39 -1.85
CA MET A 30 9.83 -13.46 -0.89
C MET A 30 10.14 -14.10 0.47
N ILE A 31 11.16 -13.57 1.13
CA ILE A 31 11.53 -13.90 2.51
C ILE A 31 11.01 -12.77 3.43
N PRO A 32 10.20 -13.07 4.46
CA PRO A 32 9.68 -12.05 5.38
C PRO A 32 10.78 -11.25 6.10
N GLY A 33 10.60 -9.93 6.16
CA GLY A 33 11.52 -9.02 6.85
C GLY A 33 11.37 -8.94 8.37
N ARG A 34 10.29 -9.52 8.94
CA ARG A 34 10.04 -9.72 10.39
C ARG A 34 9.77 -8.44 11.21
N ARG A 35 9.43 -7.32 10.58
CA ARG A 35 9.11 -6.03 11.20
C ARG A 35 7.62 -5.70 11.19
N LEU A 36 6.76 -6.48 10.52
CA LEU A 36 5.29 -6.33 10.58
C LEU A 36 4.65 -6.72 11.92
N LYS A 37 5.46 -6.98 12.95
CA LYS A 37 5.04 -7.37 14.32
C LYS A 37 4.29 -8.71 14.40
N LEU A 38 4.22 -9.47 13.31
CA LEU A 38 3.72 -10.85 13.33
C LEU A 38 4.69 -11.73 14.13
N HIS A 39 4.13 -12.64 14.94
CA HIS A 39 4.92 -13.56 15.75
C HIS A 39 5.86 -14.42 14.87
N PRO A 40 7.13 -14.65 15.28
CA PRO A 40 8.09 -15.42 14.47
C PRO A 40 7.63 -16.82 14.05
N ASP A 41 6.92 -17.54 14.93
CA ASP A 41 6.33 -18.86 14.62
C ASP A 41 5.28 -18.82 13.50
N ASP A 42 4.68 -17.64 13.27
CA ASP A 42 3.50 -17.49 12.42
C ASP A 42 3.86 -16.95 11.02
N LEU A 43 5.14 -16.68 10.75
CA LEU A 43 5.61 -16.13 9.46
C LEU A 43 5.26 -17.00 8.25
N TYR A 44 4.97 -18.28 8.46
CA TYR A 44 4.55 -19.23 7.44
C TYR A 44 3.19 -19.87 7.77
N ALA A 45 2.29 -19.14 8.43
CA ALA A 45 1.00 -19.66 8.87
C ALA A 45 0.09 -20.18 7.73
N PHE A 46 0.29 -19.71 6.49
CA PHE A 46 -0.37 -20.26 5.30
C PHE A 46 0.28 -21.56 4.76
N GLY A 47 1.36 -22.03 5.39
CA GLY A 47 2.19 -23.14 4.96
C GLY A 47 3.38 -22.68 4.13
N GLY A 48 4.56 -23.30 4.33
CA GLY A 48 5.80 -22.88 3.67
C GLY A 48 5.75 -22.87 2.14
N HIS A 49 4.93 -23.72 1.53
CA HIS A 49 4.71 -23.76 0.08
C HIS A 49 4.00 -22.50 -0.47
N ARG A 50 3.30 -21.73 0.37
CA ARG A 50 2.69 -20.44 0.00
C ARG A 50 3.66 -19.27 0.10
N GLY A 51 4.88 -19.51 0.59
CA GLY A 51 5.83 -18.48 0.96
C GLY A 51 5.56 -17.87 2.33
N GLY A 52 6.41 -16.92 2.72
CA GLY A 52 6.28 -16.24 3.99
C GLY A 52 5.32 -15.05 3.93
N ILE A 53 4.69 -14.73 5.05
CA ILE A 53 3.89 -13.52 5.24
C ILE A 53 4.83 -12.33 5.32
N ASN A 54 4.82 -11.53 4.25
CA ASN A 54 5.62 -10.34 4.09
C ASN A 54 4.75 -9.11 3.76
N GLU A 55 3.44 -9.27 3.66
CA GLU A 55 2.50 -8.17 3.42
C GLU A 55 1.34 -8.17 4.44
N ARG A 56 0.90 -6.97 4.81
CA ARG A 56 -0.34 -6.73 5.55
C ARG A 56 -1.15 -5.68 4.80
N TRP A 57 -2.32 -6.06 4.32
CA TRP A 57 -3.19 -5.21 3.52
C TRP A 57 -4.18 -4.47 4.43
N PHE A 58 -4.46 -3.22 4.11
CA PHE A 58 -5.27 -2.31 4.93
C PHE A 58 -6.52 -1.87 4.20
N SER A 59 -7.66 -1.90 4.90
CA SER A 59 -8.96 -1.49 4.34
C SER A 59 -9.20 -2.02 2.93
N SER A 60 -8.78 -3.25 2.67
CA SER A 60 -8.69 -3.79 1.32
C SER A 60 -10.03 -4.36 0.87
N THR A 61 -10.40 -4.01 -0.37
CA THR A 61 -11.46 -4.65 -1.14
C THR A 61 -10.91 -5.46 -2.31
N THR A 62 -9.58 -5.58 -2.39
CA THR A 62 -8.85 -6.26 -3.45
C THR A 62 -8.58 -7.71 -3.07
N LYS A 63 -8.87 -8.65 -3.98
CA LYS A 63 -8.48 -10.05 -3.81
C LYS A 63 -7.02 -10.23 -4.25
N ALA A 64 -6.22 -10.91 -3.44
CA ALA A 64 -4.82 -11.20 -3.77
C ALA A 64 -4.70 -12.17 -4.96
N SER A 65 -3.81 -11.87 -5.91
CA SER A 65 -3.50 -12.73 -7.05
C SER A 65 -2.30 -13.63 -6.71
N ASN A 66 -2.55 -14.61 -5.84
CA ASN A 66 -1.52 -15.47 -5.23
C ASN A 66 -1.53 -16.93 -5.73
N GLY A 67 -1.94 -17.11 -6.99
CA GLY A 67 -2.01 -18.42 -7.63
C GLY A 67 -3.13 -19.32 -7.10
N PRO A 68 -3.17 -20.59 -7.54
CA PRO A 68 -4.31 -21.49 -7.31
C PRO A 68 -4.59 -21.83 -5.84
N ALA A 69 -3.59 -21.71 -4.97
CA ALA A 69 -3.71 -22.04 -3.56
C ALA A 69 -4.25 -20.87 -2.71
N ALA A 70 -4.44 -19.68 -3.30
CA ALA A 70 -4.97 -18.50 -2.61
C ALA A 70 -6.37 -18.77 -2.04
N LEU A 71 -6.60 -18.33 -0.80
CA LEU A 71 -7.91 -18.47 -0.18
C LEU A 71 -8.95 -17.61 -0.91
N PRO A 72 -10.24 -17.98 -0.89
CA PRO A 72 -11.30 -17.23 -1.59
C PRO A 72 -11.35 -15.74 -1.21
N ASP A 73 -11.02 -15.43 0.03
CA ASP A 73 -11.04 -14.11 0.66
C ASP A 73 -9.63 -13.56 0.97
N GLU A 74 -8.58 -14.18 0.44
CA GLU A 74 -7.20 -13.70 0.66
C GLU A 74 -7.03 -12.27 0.13
N GLY A 75 -6.54 -11.38 0.99
CA GLY A 75 -6.41 -9.95 0.69
C GLY A 75 -7.64 -9.11 1.02
N LEU A 76 -8.78 -9.68 1.40
CA LEU A 76 -9.98 -8.92 1.74
C LEU A 76 -10.03 -8.58 3.24
N SER A 77 -10.12 -7.30 3.57
CA SER A 77 -10.24 -6.85 4.97
C SER A 77 -11.64 -7.15 5.51
N TYR A 78 -11.70 -7.56 6.78
CA TYR A 78 -12.96 -7.81 7.50
C TYR A 78 -13.23 -6.70 8.51
N VAL A 79 -14.44 -6.15 8.50
CA VAL A 79 -14.98 -5.35 9.60
C VAL A 79 -15.34 -6.29 10.75
N ASN A 80 -14.83 -6.01 11.94
CA ASN A 80 -15.06 -6.80 13.15
C ASN A 80 -15.89 -6.00 14.17
N PRO A 81 -17.24 -6.08 14.10
CA PRO A 81 -18.11 -5.36 15.02
C PRO A 81 -18.04 -5.93 16.45
N GLU A 82 -18.36 -5.12 17.45
CA GLU A 82 -18.44 -5.56 18.85
C GLU A 82 -19.53 -6.62 19.08
N LYS A 83 -20.60 -6.58 18.27
CA LYS A 83 -21.74 -7.50 18.35
C LYS A 83 -22.06 -8.08 16.98
N GLY A 84 -22.27 -9.39 16.92
CA GLY A 84 -22.58 -10.16 15.72
C GLY A 84 -21.33 -10.50 14.89
N ASP A 85 -21.54 -11.18 13.77
CA ASP A 85 -20.44 -11.71 12.96
C ASP A 85 -19.69 -10.61 12.19
N LYS A 86 -18.40 -10.87 11.95
CA LYS A 86 -17.56 -10.09 11.04
C LYS A 86 -18.04 -10.23 9.58
N PHE A 87 -17.78 -9.22 8.76
CA PHE A 87 -18.11 -9.21 7.33
C PHE A 87 -17.03 -8.51 6.52
N GLN A 88 -16.93 -8.81 5.22
CA GLN A 88 -15.93 -8.19 4.36
C GLN A 88 -16.25 -6.71 4.12
N LEU A 89 -15.22 -5.86 4.16
CA LEU A 89 -15.36 -4.45 3.82
C LEU A 89 -15.86 -4.27 2.37
N LYS A 90 -15.43 -5.15 1.46
CA LYS A 90 -15.92 -5.19 0.08
C LYS A 90 -17.44 -5.32 0.01
N ASP A 91 -18.00 -6.32 0.70
CA ASP A 91 -19.46 -6.53 0.74
C ASP A 91 -20.20 -5.35 1.38
N ALA A 92 -19.57 -4.68 2.36
CA ALA A 92 -20.14 -3.49 2.99
C ALA A 92 -20.18 -2.29 2.04
N VAL A 93 -19.15 -2.10 1.21
CA VAL A 93 -19.12 -1.08 0.16
C VAL A 93 -20.16 -1.38 -0.94
N GLU A 94 -20.34 -2.65 -1.31
CA GLU A 94 -21.37 -3.03 -2.28
C GLU A 94 -22.80 -2.81 -1.76
N ALA A 95 -23.05 -3.14 -0.49
CA ALA A 95 -24.37 -3.00 0.12
C ALA A 95 -24.72 -1.55 0.53
N ALA A 96 -23.73 -0.75 0.93
CA ALA A 96 -23.93 0.54 1.57
C ALA A 96 -22.81 1.55 1.27
N GLY A 97 -22.22 1.51 0.06
CA GLY A 97 -21.07 2.34 -0.27
C GLY A 97 -21.31 3.85 -0.18
N ASP A 98 -22.53 4.33 -0.44
CA ASP A 98 -22.91 5.74 -0.28
C ASP A 98 -22.84 6.21 1.18
N LEU A 99 -23.14 5.31 2.12
CA LEU A 99 -23.00 5.54 3.55
C LEU A 99 -21.53 5.55 3.98
N LEU A 100 -20.72 4.63 3.44
CA LEU A 100 -19.32 4.46 3.84
C LEU A 100 -18.39 5.51 3.20
N LEU A 101 -18.51 5.69 1.89
CA LEU A 101 -17.58 6.48 1.06
C LEU A 101 -18.15 7.85 0.69
N GLY A 102 -19.47 8.03 0.78
CA GLY A 102 -20.17 9.19 0.22
C GLY A 102 -20.78 8.88 -1.15
N ALA A 103 -21.95 9.46 -1.41
CA ALA A 103 -22.70 9.22 -2.64
C ALA A 103 -21.98 9.73 -3.90
N ASP A 104 -21.22 10.81 -3.79
CA ASP A 104 -20.41 11.38 -4.86
C ASP A 104 -19.21 10.49 -5.21
N VAL A 105 -18.52 9.93 -4.20
CA VAL A 105 -17.44 8.95 -4.40
C VAL A 105 -18.00 7.69 -5.05
N MET A 106 -19.11 7.14 -4.54
CA MET A 106 -19.72 5.97 -5.17
C MET A 106 -20.16 6.22 -6.61
N LYS A 107 -20.69 7.41 -6.92
CA LYS A 107 -21.05 7.77 -8.30
C LYS A 107 -19.82 7.87 -9.20
N ARG A 108 -18.71 8.41 -8.70
CA ARG A 108 -17.47 8.64 -9.46
C ARG A 108 -16.66 7.36 -9.64
N GLU A 109 -16.54 6.57 -8.59
CA GLU A 109 -15.58 5.48 -8.46
C GLU A 109 -16.23 4.10 -8.44
N SER A 110 -17.53 4.01 -8.14
CA SER A 110 -18.27 2.76 -7.96
C SER A 110 -17.70 1.83 -6.88
N GLY A 111 -16.86 2.33 -5.97
CA GLY A 111 -16.31 1.55 -4.86
C GLY A 111 -15.04 2.15 -4.25
N TRP A 112 -14.41 1.38 -3.36
CA TRP A 112 -13.14 1.73 -2.71
C TRP A 112 -11.97 1.38 -3.64
N ASN A 113 -11.64 2.28 -4.57
CA ASN A 113 -10.61 2.08 -5.61
C ASN A 113 -9.17 2.33 -5.11
N LEU A 114 -8.83 1.74 -3.97
CA LEU A 114 -7.52 1.84 -3.33
C LEU A 114 -7.14 0.50 -2.73
N LEU A 115 -5.88 0.11 -2.90
CA LEU A 115 -5.21 -0.87 -2.06
C LEU A 115 -4.10 -0.15 -1.29
N CYS A 116 -4.08 -0.30 0.02
CA CYS A 116 -2.97 0.16 0.83
C CYS A 116 -2.38 -1.02 1.59
N LYS A 117 -1.06 -1.10 1.73
CA LYS A 117 -0.42 -2.18 2.49
C LYS A 117 0.85 -1.73 3.19
N PHE A 118 1.26 -2.52 4.18
CA PHE A 118 2.68 -2.69 4.45
C PHE A 118 3.20 -3.88 3.69
N PHE A 119 4.39 -3.74 3.12
CA PHE A 119 5.23 -4.88 2.79
C PHE A 119 6.59 -4.77 3.47
N ASP A 120 7.18 -5.92 3.78
CA ASP A 120 8.39 -6.03 4.57
C ASP A 120 9.16 -7.30 4.19
N ASN A 121 10.28 -7.10 3.51
CA ASN A 121 11.09 -8.17 2.96
C ASN A 121 12.49 -8.16 3.58
N MET A 122 13.11 -9.34 3.64
CA MET A 122 14.50 -9.49 4.07
C MET A 122 15.51 -8.90 3.07
N GLY A 123 15.13 -8.84 1.79
CA GLY A 123 15.92 -8.30 0.69
C GLY A 123 15.00 -7.73 -0.40
N PRO A 124 15.56 -7.30 -1.55
CA PRO A 124 14.81 -6.64 -2.59
C PRO A 124 13.76 -7.54 -3.25
N ILE A 125 12.67 -6.94 -3.72
CA ILE A 125 11.73 -7.56 -4.66
C ILE A 125 12.41 -7.59 -6.05
N PRO A 126 12.20 -8.62 -6.90
CA PRO A 126 12.77 -8.62 -8.25
C PRO A 126 12.43 -7.33 -9.03
N HIS A 127 13.34 -6.89 -9.89
CA HIS A 127 13.11 -5.74 -10.78
C HIS A 127 11.88 -6.01 -11.65
N HIS A 128 10.88 -5.16 -11.55
CA HIS A 128 9.58 -5.37 -12.16
C HIS A 128 8.94 -4.04 -12.55
N MET A 129 7.84 -4.14 -13.27
CA MET A 129 7.00 -3.00 -13.60
C MET A 129 5.54 -3.33 -13.38
N HIS A 130 4.75 -2.29 -13.29
CA HIS A 130 3.29 -2.35 -13.27
C HIS A 130 2.73 -1.82 -14.58
N GLN A 131 1.77 -2.54 -15.15
CA GLN A 131 1.17 -2.23 -16.45
C GLN A 131 0.45 -0.88 -16.40
N THR A 132 0.54 -0.13 -17.51
CA THR A 132 -0.30 1.05 -17.74
C THR A 132 -1.77 0.64 -17.86
N GLU A 133 -2.67 1.62 -17.81
CA GLU A 133 -4.11 1.36 -17.99
C GLU A 133 -4.41 0.69 -19.33
N GLU A 134 -3.66 1.02 -20.39
CA GLU A 134 -3.80 0.40 -21.71
C GLU A 134 -3.46 -1.10 -21.66
N PHE A 135 -2.28 -1.46 -21.18
CA PHE A 135 -1.85 -2.86 -21.11
C PHE A 135 -2.62 -3.67 -20.08
N ALA A 136 -3.03 -3.08 -18.95
CA ALA A 136 -3.78 -3.78 -17.91
C ALA A 136 -5.20 -4.14 -18.40
N LYS A 137 -5.84 -3.28 -19.21
CA LYS A 137 -7.17 -3.55 -19.79
C LYS A 137 -7.19 -4.78 -20.68
N GLU A 138 -6.10 -5.06 -21.38
CA GLU A 138 -5.97 -6.22 -22.26
C GLU A 138 -6.12 -7.56 -21.51
N VAL A 139 -5.90 -7.56 -20.19
CA VAL A 139 -6.11 -8.73 -19.31
C VAL A 139 -7.23 -8.51 -18.28
N GLY A 140 -8.09 -7.51 -18.50
CA GLY A 140 -9.24 -7.22 -17.65
C GLY A 140 -8.90 -6.61 -16.28
N GLN A 141 -7.74 -5.97 -16.18
CA GLN A 141 -7.24 -5.36 -14.94
C GLN A 141 -7.11 -3.84 -15.09
N LYS A 142 -6.77 -3.15 -13.98
CA LYS A 142 -6.51 -1.71 -13.96
C LYS A 142 -5.02 -1.43 -13.96
N GLY A 143 -4.60 -0.30 -14.53
CA GLY A 143 -3.25 0.20 -14.36
C GLY A 143 -2.94 0.41 -12.87
N LYS A 144 -1.69 0.19 -12.48
CA LYS A 144 -1.28 0.19 -11.07
C LYS A 144 -0.19 1.24 -10.79
N PRO A 145 -0.56 2.54 -10.73
CA PRO A 145 0.30 3.53 -10.08
C PRO A 145 0.36 3.22 -8.59
N GLU A 146 1.52 3.48 -8.00
CA GLU A 146 1.74 3.30 -6.56
C GLU A 146 2.68 4.36 -5.99
N ALA A 147 2.68 4.47 -4.67
CA ALA A 147 3.58 5.33 -3.94
C ALA A 147 4.16 4.59 -2.74
N TYR A 148 5.36 4.95 -2.36
CA TYR A 148 6.04 4.41 -1.19
C TYR A 148 6.18 5.49 -0.13
N TYR A 149 6.02 5.10 1.12
CA TYR A 149 6.44 5.88 2.27
C TYR A 149 7.10 4.93 3.27
N PHE A 150 8.21 5.34 3.87
CA PHE A 150 8.96 4.50 4.81
C PHE A 150 8.73 4.96 6.25
N PRO A 151 7.71 4.46 6.96
CA PRO A 151 7.38 4.92 8.31
C PRO A 151 8.53 4.64 9.29
N PRO A 152 9.04 5.66 10.01
CA PRO A 152 10.13 5.47 10.98
C PRO A 152 9.79 4.45 12.08
N GLN A 153 8.51 4.32 12.45
CA GLN A 153 8.03 3.43 13.51
C GLN A 153 8.21 1.94 13.18
N TYR A 154 8.40 1.60 11.90
CA TYR A 154 8.68 0.23 11.44
C TYR A 154 10.11 0.06 10.88
N ASN A 155 10.87 1.14 10.75
CA ASN A 155 12.19 1.17 10.12
C ASN A 155 13.29 1.62 11.10
N GLN A 156 13.23 1.14 12.35
CA GLN A 156 14.29 1.36 13.35
C GLN A 156 15.57 0.56 13.03
N ILE A 157 15.41 -0.53 12.28
CA ILE A 157 16.49 -1.36 11.75
C ILE A 157 16.27 -1.61 10.26
N GLU A 158 17.37 -1.74 9.54
CA GLU A 158 17.41 -2.02 8.11
C GLU A 158 17.68 -3.52 7.89
N ASN A 159 17.16 -4.08 6.79
CA ASN A 159 17.46 -5.43 6.32
C ASN A 159 18.45 -5.36 5.14
N ASN A 160 18.67 -6.47 4.41
CA ASN A 160 19.66 -6.49 3.33
C ASN A 160 19.33 -5.48 2.24
N PHE A 161 20.32 -4.71 1.83
CA PHE A 161 20.21 -3.78 0.71
C PHE A 161 19.01 -2.80 0.84
N PRO A 162 19.07 -1.80 1.76
CA PRO A 162 18.03 -0.78 1.93
C PRO A 162 18.11 0.30 0.82
N HIS A 163 18.32 -0.16 -0.42
CA HIS A 163 18.30 0.65 -1.63
C HIS A 163 17.22 0.08 -2.55
N THR A 164 16.60 0.95 -3.33
CA THR A 164 15.67 0.58 -4.39
C THR A 164 16.33 0.83 -5.73
N TYR A 165 16.15 -0.06 -6.69
CA TYR A 165 16.42 0.26 -8.09
C TYR A 165 15.15 0.90 -8.67
N MET A 166 15.28 2.03 -9.38
CA MET A 166 14.14 2.68 -10.02
C MET A 166 14.57 3.35 -11.32
N GLY A 167 13.85 3.05 -12.39
CA GLY A 167 14.17 3.43 -13.75
C GLY A 167 15.40 2.69 -14.28
N LEU A 168 15.86 3.14 -15.44
CA LEU A 168 17.06 2.70 -16.12
C LEU A 168 18.08 3.84 -16.13
N GLU A 169 19.37 3.51 -16.18
CA GLU A 169 20.41 4.51 -16.33
C GLU A 169 20.25 5.20 -17.71
N PRO A 170 20.25 6.55 -17.76
CA PRO A 170 20.16 7.28 -19.02
C PRO A 170 21.22 6.82 -20.03
N GLY A 171 20.78 6.53 -21.25
CA GLY A 171 21.62 5.95 -22.31
C GLY A 171 21.44 4.44 -22.49
N THR A 172 20.76 3.75 -21.57
CA THR A 172 20.28 2.38 -21.78
C THR A 172 19.35 2.33 -23.01
N THR A 173 19.50 1.29 -23.83
CA THR A 173 18.70 1.08 -25.04
C THR A 173 17.71 -0.08 -24.89
N LYS A 174 16.64 -0.10 -25.71
CA LYS A 174 15.69 -1.22 -25.74
C LYS A 174 16.39 -2.54 -26.07
N GLU A 175 17.44 -2.49 -26.88
CA GLU A 175 18.26 -3.64 -27.24
C GLU A 175 19.07 -4.19 -26.06
N ASP A 176 19.51 -3.33 -25.13
CA ASP A 176 20.15 -3.79 -23.90
C ASP A 176 19.18 -4.63 -23.06
N ILE A 177 17.96 -4.13 -22.87
CA ILE A 177 16.91 -4.84 -22.12
C ILE A 177 16.50 -6.14 -22.82
N ARG A 178 16.39 -6.14 -24.16
CA ARG A 178 16.17 -7.35 -24.96
C ARG A 178 17.22 -8.41 -24.67
N ARG A 179 18.51 -8.04 -24.74
CA ARG A 179 19.63 -8.96 -24.46
C ARG A 179 19.62 -9.50 -23.04
N CYS A 180 19.11 -8.74 -22.06
CA CYS A 180 18.87 -9.26 -20.72
C CYS A 180 17.77 -10.34 -20.77
N LEU A 181 16.60 -10.06 -21.34
CA LEU A 181 15.49 -11.01 -21.37
C LEU A 181 15.84 -12.32 -22.12
N GLU A 182 16.67 -12.27 -23.15
CA GLU A 182 17.19 -13.46 -23.85
C GLU A 182 18.04 -14.39 -22.96
N LYS A 183 18.62 -13.86 -21.88
CA LYS A 183 19.45 -14.60 -20.92
C LYS A 183 18.66 -15.18 -19.74
N TRP A 184 17.33 -15.14 -19.76
CA TRP A 184 16.48 -15.51 -18.61
C TRP A 184 16.86 -16.82 -17.93
N ASN A 185 17.18 -17.85 -18.72
CA ASN A 185 17.49 -19.20 -18.22
C ASN A 185 18.98 -19.41 -17.88
N GLN A 186 19.77 -18.34 -17.74
CA GLN A 186 21.21 -18.39 -17.47
C GLN A 186 21.57 -17.90 -16.05
N GLY A 187 20.59 -17.79 -15.14
CA GLY A 187 20.75 -17.14 -13.84
C GLY A 187 20.38 -15.67 -13.92
N ASP A 188 21.11 -14.79 -13.22
CA ASP A 188 20.96 -13.34 -13.33
C ASP A 188 21.10 -12.86 -14.78
N ASN A 189 20.03 -12.26 -15.31
CA ASN A 189 19.98 -11.71 -16.66
C ASN A 189 20.75 -10.39 -16.82
N GLY A 190 21.24 -9.81 -15.72
CA GLY A 190 22.07 -8.61 -15.70
C GLY A 190 21.28 -7.31 -15.82
N ILE A 191 19.94 -7.33 -15.76
CA ILE A 191 19.12 -6.12 -15.98
C ILE A 191 19.44 -5.00 -14.98
N LEU A 192 19.80 -5.34 -13.74
CA LEU A 192 20.14 -4.34 -12.72
C LEU A 192 21.43 -3.56 -13.03
N ALA A 193 22.30 -4.07 -13.91
CA ALA A 193 23.46 -3.32 -14.40
C ALA A 193 23.05 -2.09 -15.25
N HIS A 194 21.80 -2.06 -15.71
CA HIS A 194 21.20 -0.96 -16.47
C HIS A 194 20.29 -0.07 -15.62
N SER A 195 20.26 -0.24 -14.29
CA SER A 195 19.37 0.53 -13.40
C SER A 195 20.14 1.33 -12.37
N ARG A 196 19.51 2.41 -11.89
CA ARG A 196 20.06 3.29 -10.86
C ARG A 196 19.52 2.91 -9.49
N ALA A 197 20.42 2.71 -8.53
CA ALA A 197 20.07 2.47 -7.14
C ALA A 197 19.91 3.79 -6.37
N TYR A 198 18.87 3.87 -5.55
CA TYR A 198 18.61 4.97 -4.64
C TYR A 198 18.57 4.44 -3.21
N ARG A 199 19.32 5.08 -2.31
CA ARG A 199 19.21 4.79 -0.87
C ARG A 199 17.81 5.18 -0.38
N LEU A 200 17.15 4.26 0.32
CA LEU A 200 15.88 4.53 0.98
C LEU A 200 16.13 5.24 2.32
N ILE A 201 15.30 6.23 2.64
CA ILE A 201 15.43 7.06 3.83
C ILE A 201 14.11 7.00 4.62
N PRO A 202 14.11 6.54 5.88
CA PRO A 202 12.93 6.59 6.73
C PRO A 202 12.36 8.01 6.81
N GLY A 203 11.03 8.14 6.66
CA GLY A 203 10.33 9.43 6.63
C GLY A 203 10.26 10.09 5.24
N GLU A 204 10.89 9.52 4.22
CA GLU A 204 10.72 9.93 2.82
C GLU A 204 9.77 8.98 2.07
N GLY A 205 9.37 9.41 0.87
CA GLY A 205 8.54 8.61 -0.02
C GLY A 205 8.90 8.74 -1.49
N TRP A 206 8.19 7.99 -2.32
CA TRP A 206 8.37 7.93 -3.77
C TRP A 206 7.01 7.79 -4.46
N GLN A 207 6.88 8.33 -5.67
CA GLN A 207 5.80 8.02 -6.59
C GLN A 207 6.37 7.14 -7.71
N VAL A 208 5.75 6.00 -7.96
CA VAL A 208 6.10 5.07 -9.04
C VAL A 208 4.89 4.94 -9.97
N ASN A 209 5.00 5.52 -11.15
CA ASN A 209 3.95 5.43 -12.17
C ASN A 209 4.06 4.11 -12.94
N PRO A 210 2.95 3.65 -13.55
CA PRO A 210 2.97 2.48 -14.41
C PRO A 210 3.99 2.61 -15.55
N GLY A 211 4.49 1.49 -16.06
CA GLY A 211 5.52 1.48 -17.10
C GLY A 211 6.95 1.60 -16.56
N ILE A 212 7.14 2.04 -15.31
CA ILE A 212 8.46 2.26 -14.72
C ILE A 212 8.99 0.97 -14.11
N LEU A 213 10.21 0.56 -14.51
CA LEU A 213 10.93 -0.52 -13.85
C LEU A 213 11.41 -0.09 -12.48
N HIS A 214 11.24 -0.95 -11.49
CA HIS A 214 11.68 -0.72 -10.13
C HIS A 214 11.87 -2.04 -9.36
N ALA A 215 12.77 -2.05 -8.40
CA ALA A 215 13.05 -3.17 -7.49
C ALA A 215 13.02 -2.61 -6.06
N PRO A 216 11.87 -2.69 -5.37
CA PRO A 216 11.72 -2.22 -4.01
C PRO A 216 12.77 -2.84 -3.08
N GLY A 217 13.42 -1.97 -2.29
CA GLY A 217 14.39 -2.39 -1.28
C GLY A 217 13.75 -2.97 -0.02
N SER A 218 14.56 -3.18 1.00
CA SER A 218 14.16 -3.86 2.23
C SER A 218 13.74 -2.94 3.38
N LEU A 219 13.28 -1.71 3.13
CA LEU A 219 12.57 -0.97 4.19
C LEU A 219 11.11 -1.45 4.25
N VAL A 220 10.52 -1.44 5.45
CA VAL A 220 9.07 -1.60 5.59
C VAL A 220 8.43 -0.44 4.86
N THR A 221 7.62 -0.77 3.87
CA THR A 221 7.06 0.20 2.95
C THR A 221 5.57 0.27 3.15
N TYR A 222 5.07 1.47 3.42
CA TYR A 222 3.66 1.83 3.31
C TYR A 222 3.35 2.17 1.86
N GLU A 223 2.50 1.38 1.22
CA GLU A 223 2.24 1.47 -0.20
C GLU A 223 0.74 1.73 -0.49
N PRO A 224 0.32 2.99 -0.65
CA PRO A 224 -0.93 3.32 -1.33
C PRO A 224 -0.80 3.10 -2.85
N GLN A 225 -1.77 2.40 -3.43
CA GLN A 225 -1.83 2.10 -4.86
C GLN A 225 -3.29 1.97 -5.34
N VAL A 226 -3.52 2.03 -6.65
CA VAL A 226 -4.82 1.63 -7.22
C VAL A 226 -5.13 0.18 -6.82
N ASN A 227 -6.41 -0.18 -6.66
CA ASN A 227 -6.86 -1.53 -6.31
C ASN A 227 -6.64 -2.56 -7.44
N SER A 228 -5.38 -2.82 -7.76
CA SER A 228 -4.90 -3.72 -8.80
C SER A 228 -3.68 -4.50 -8.31
N ASP A 229 -3.50 -5.73 -8.80
CA ASP A 229 -2.38 -6.61 -8.43
C ASP A 229 -1.62 -7.09 -9.67
N VAL A 230 -1.61 -6.26 -10.72
CA VAL A 230 -0.89 -6.52 -11.98
C VAL A 230 0.59 -6.25 -11.85
N PHE A 231 1.42 -7.10 -12.44
CA PHE A 231 2.85 -6.85 -12.57
C PHE A 231 3.49 -7.66 -13.70
N ALA A 232 4.74 -7.34 -14.01
CA ALA A 232 5.62 -8.14 -14.83
C ALA A 232 7.06 -8.07 -14.26
N MET A 233 7.62 -9.22 -13.85
CA MET A 233 9.00 -9.31 -13.33
C MET A 233 10.01 -9.36 -14.48
N PHE A 234 10.94 -8.41 -14.55
CA PHE A 234 11.96 -8.30 -15.60
C PHE A 234 13.34 -8.81 -15.17
N GLN A 235 13.49 -9.27 -13.94
CA GLN A 235 14.71 -9.88 -13.40
C GLN A 235 14.52 -11.38 -13.19
N SER A 236 15.45 -12.19 -13.70
CA SER A 236 15.41 -13.65 -13.65
C SER A 236 16.00 -14.26 -12.36
N GLU A 237 16.81 -13.51 -11.63
CA GLU A 237 17.38 -13.96 -10.34
C GLU A 237 17.56 -12.76 -9.40
N VAL A 238 17.13 -12.90 -8.15
CA VAL A 238 17.33 -11.89 -7.09
C VAL A 238 17.87 -12.53 -5.81
N GLU A 239 19.10 -12.17 -5.43
CA GLU A 239 19.79 -12.76 -4.25
C GLU A 239 19.76 -14.30 -4.23
N GLY A 240 20.02 -14.95 -5.37
CA GLY A 240 19.99 -16.41 -5.50
C GLY A 240 18.59 -17.02 -5.61
N ARG A 241 17.51 -16.22 -5.53
CA ARG A 241 16.14 -16.67 -5.79
C ARG A 241 15.86 -16.56 -7.28
N ILE A 242 15.62 -17.71 -7.92
CA ILE A 242 15.24 -17.78 -9.33
C ILE A 242 13.79 -17.33 -9.50
N VAL A 243 13.56 -16.49 -10.52
CA VAL A 243 12.26 -15.96 -10.90
C VAL A 243 11.79 -16.70 -12.16
N ASP A 244 10.61 -17.30 -12.09
CA ASP A 244 10.03 -18.00 -13.24
C ASP A 244 9.63 -16.98 -14.33
N TRP A 245 9.80 -17.38 -15.61
CA TRP A 245 9.30 -16.60 -16.76
C TRP A 245 7.80 -16.32 -16.65
N GLU A 246 7.04 -17.22 -16.03
CA GLU A 246 5.61 -17.01 -15.79
C GLU A 246 5.32 -15.74 -14.97
N LEU A 247 6.27 -15.26 -14.15
CA LEU A 247 6.12 -14.01 -13.41
C LEU A 247 6.42 -12.76 -14.26
N LEU A 248 7.17 -12.89 -15.37
CA LEU A 248 7.29 -11.84 -16.39
C LEU A 248 5.98 -11.68 -17.17
N THR A 249 5.31 -12.79 -17.45
CA THR A 249 4.12 -12.82 -18.33
C THR A 249 2.81 -13.08 -17.61
N LYS A 250 2.78 -12.96 -16.27
CA LYS A 250 1.60 -13.24 -15.43
C LYS A 250 0.36 -12.51 -15.93
N ASP A 251 0.52 -11.22 -16.20
CA ASP A 251 -0.55 -10.32 -16.64
C ASP A 251 -0.31 -9.88 -18.09
N VAL A 252 0.01 -10.84 -18.97
CA VAL A 252 0.20 -10.68 -20.42
C VAL A 252 -0.61 -11.75 -21.16
N LYS A 253 -1.23 -11.40 -22.29
CA LYS A 253 -2.00 -12.39 -23.07
C LYS A 253 -1.07 -13.51 -23.58
N PRO A 254 -1.54 -14.77 -23.63
CA PRO A 254 -0.70 -15.92 -24.00
C PRO A 254 0.04 -15.78 -25.33
N GLU A 255 -0.57 -15.15 -26.34
CA GLU A 255 0.04 -14.93 -27.66
C GLU A 255 1.28 -14.02 -27.63
N PHE A 256 1.40 -13.15 -26.63
CA PHE A 256 2.55 -12.26 -26.44
C PHE A 256 3.55 -12.77 -25.40
N SER A 257 3.33 -13.95 -24.82
CA SER A 257 4.15 -14.48 -23.72
C SER A 257 5.63 -14.72 -24.08
N LYS A 258 5.98 -14.76 -25.36
CA LYS A 258 7.37 -14.86 -25.85
C LYS A 258 7.74 -13.73 -26.81
N ASP A 259 6.86 -12.73 -26.97
CA ASP A 259 7.10 -11.57 -27.81
C ASP A 259 7.88 -10.51 -27.00
N LEU A 260 9.19 -10.51 -27.16
CA LEU A 260 10.06 -9.56 -26.46
C LEU A 260 9.79 -8.10 -26.86
N ASP A 261 9.34 -7.82 -28.10
CA ASP A 261 8.97 -6.47 -28.51
C ASP A 261 7.74 -6.00 -27.74
N TYR A 262 6.72 -6.86 -27.64
CA TYR A 262 5.54 -6.58 -26.82
C TYR A 262 5.94 -6.34 -25.36
N LEU A 263 6.75 -7.23 -24.76
CA LEU A 263 7.12 -7.13 -23.36
C LEU A 263 7.87 -5.83 -23.05
N ILE A 264 8.82 -5.45 -23.91
CA ILE A 264 9.56 -4.18 -23.78
C ILE A 264 8.65 -2.97 -24.05
N SER A 265 7.65 -3.10 -24.92
CA SER A 265 6.71 -2.01 -25.21
C SER A 265 5.83 -1.62 -24.03
N MET A 266 5.69 -2.49 -23.02
CA MET A 266 4.98 -2.18 -21.76
C MET A 266 5.70 -1.11 -20.94
N LEU A 267 7.00 -0.92 -21.16
CA LEU A 267 7.81 0.06 -20.43
C LEU A 267 7.53 1.47 -20.95
N ASP A 268 7.26 2.40 -20.02
CA ASP A 268 7.32 3.83 -20.33
C ASP A 268 8.79 4.21 -20.47
N TRP A 269 9.27 4.19 -21.71
CA TRP A 269 10.69 4.29 -22.00
C TRP A 269 11.29 5.60 -21.50
N ASP A 270 10.61 6.72 -21.78
CA ASP A 270 11.08 8.05 -21.42
C ASP A 270 11.11 8.25 -19.90
N ALA A 271 10.11 7.72 -19.19
CA ALA A 271 10.10 7.74 -17.73
C ALA A 271 11.23 6.88 -17.13
N ASN A 272 11.53 5.72 -17.74
CA ASN A 272 12.61 4.86 -17.27
C ASN A 272 13.98 5.52 -17.42
N VAL A 273 14.28 6.16 -18.55
CA VAL A 273 15.61 6.76 -18.80
C VAL A 273 15.73 8.23 -18.33
N ASN A 274 14.83 8.68 -17.46
CA ASN A 274 14.81 10.05 -16.96
C ASN A 274 16.08 10.36 -16.14
N PRO A 275 16.94 11.31 -16.58
CA PRO A 275 18.18 11.64 -15.86
C PRO A 275 17.92 12.22 -14.47
N GLU A 276 16.76 12.84 -14.28
CA GLU A 276 16.30 13.51 -13.06
C GLU A 276 15.22 12.68 -12.34
N PHE A 277 15.22 11.35 -12.48
CA PHE A 277 14.22 10.46 -11.88
C PHE A 277 14.03 10.73 -10.37
N GLY A 278 15.13 10.78 -9.61
CA GLY A 278 15.09 11.08 -8.18
C GLY A 278 14.42 12.42 -7.86
N LYS A 279 14.62 13.46 -8.67
CA LYS A 279 14.03 14.78 -8.45
C LYS A 279 12.52 14.81 -8.77
N SER A 280 12.09 14.05 -9.76
CA SER A 280 10.69 14.03 -10.22
C SER A 280 9.81 13.09 -9.40
N ASN A 281 10.36 11.96 -8.93
CA ASN A 281 9.62 10.88 -8.28
C ASN A 281 9.74 10.87 -6.75
N LYS A 282 10.80 11.43 -6.15
CA LYS A 282 10.85 11.55 -4.67
C LYS A 282 9.72 12.43 -4.15
N THR A 283 9.17 12.01 -3.03
CA THR A 283 8.12 12.72 -2.31
C THR A 283 8.62 12.97 -0.89
N LEU A 284 8.53 14.22 -0.44
CA LEU A 284 8.93 14.64 0.90
C LEU A 284 7.69 14.97 1.73
N LEU A 285 7.84 15.02 3.05
CA LEU A 285 6.74 15.41 3.92
C LEU A 285 6.28 16.84 3.63
N ARG A 286 4.97 17.05 3.57
CA ARG A 286 4.39 18.39 3.44
C ARG A 286 3.35 18.61 4.53
N ALA A 287 3.48 19.69 5.29
CA ALA A 287 2.50 20.06 6.31
C ALA A 287 1.08 20.20 5.70
N VAL A 288 0.07 19.62 6.35
CA VAL A 288 -1.33 19.74 5.92
C VAL A 288 -1.87 21.15 6.21
N ARG A 289 -1.40 21.77 7.30
CA ARG A 289 -1.72 23.13 7.73
C ARG A 289 -0.44 23.85 8.19
N SER A 290 -0.59 25.07 8.72
CA SER A 290 0.50 25.77 9.40
C SER A 290 1.05 24.90 10.54
N GLU A 291 2.38 24.73 10.57
CA GLU A 291 3.03 23.94 11.63
C GLU A 291 2.82 24.56 13.01
N ASP A 292 2.84 25.89 13.11
CA ASP A 292 2.60 26.60 14.37
C ASP A 292 1.17 26.38 14.88
N GLU A 293 0.17 26.42 13.98
CA GLU A 293 -1.24 26.17 14.33
C GLU A 293 -1.43 24.74 14.88
N MET A 294 -0.86 23.74 14.19
CA MET A 294 -0.97 22.34 14.62
C MET A 294 -0.26 22.12 15.96
N LYS A 295 0.94 22.70 16.12
CA LYS A 295 1.73 22.62 17.35
C LYS A 295 1.02 23.22 18.55
N GLU A 296 0.40 24.39 18.40
CA GLU A 296 -0.39 25.04 19.46
C GLU A 296 -1.58 24.16 19.89
N GLN A 297 -2.23 23.50 18.93
CA GLN A 297 -3.32 22.56 19.21
C GLN A 297 -2.83 21.23 19.81
N GLY A 298 -1.54 20.91 19.64
CA GLY A 298 -0.90 19.73 20.22
C GLY A 298 -0.91 18.50 19.30
N TYR A 299 -0.85 18.72 17.98
CA TYR A 299 -0.68 17.66 16.99
C TYR A 299 0.26 18.10 15.87
N ARG A 300 0.59 17.17 14.98
CA ARG A 300 1.25 17.41 13.70
C ARG A 300 0.61 16.52 12.66
N GLU A 301 0.30 17.07 11.49
CA GLU A 301 -0.20 16.31 10.37
C GLU A 301 0.54 16.67 9.08
N VAL A 302 1.02 15.66 8.38
CA VAL A 302 1.74 15.82 7.11
C VAL A 302 1.22 14.89 6.05
N TRP A 303 1.22 15.35 4.81
CA TRP A 303 1.10 14.51 3.64
C TRP A 303 2.37 13.66 3.49
N VAL A 304 2.18 12.34 3.39
CA VAL A 304 3.24 11.36 3.11
C VAL A 304 3.15 10.82 1.68
N THR A 305 1.96 10.88 1.08
CA THR A 305 1.69 10.53 -0.31
C THR A 305 0.74 11.56 -0.92
N TYR A 306 1.15 12.16 -2.03
CA TYR A 306 0.40 13.18 -2.77
C TYR A 306 1.01 13.34 -4.17
N GLY A 307 0.43 14.21 -5.01
CA GLY A 307 0.96 14.47 -6.35
C GLY A 307 0.21 13.74 -7.47
N THR A 308 -0.78 12.93 -7.13
CA THR A 308 -1.53 12.08 -8.05
C THR A 308 -3.03 12.12 -7.72
N PRO A 309 -3.93 11.96 -8.71
CA PRO A 309 -5.37 11.89 -8.46
C PRO A 309 -5.84 10.54 -7.91
N PHE A 310 -4.99 9.50 -7.95
CA PHE A 310 -5.42 8.11 -7.69
C PHE A 310 -5.55 7.76 -6.20
N TYR A 311 -4.74 8.38 -5.35
CA TYR A 311 -4.69 8.12 -3.92
C TYR A 311 -3.91 9.22 -3.21
N SER A 312 -4.08 9.32 -1.90
CA SER A 312 -3.26 10.18 -1.05
C SER A 312 -3.15 9.59 0.35
N ALA A 313 -2.16 10.04 1.11
CA ALA A 313 -2.01 9.61 2.50
C ALA A 313 -1.39 10.69 3.39
N LYS A 314 -1.79 10.66 4.66
CA LYS A 314 -1.31 11.56 5.72
C LYS A 314 -0.74 10.75 6.89
N GLU A 315 0.27 11.28 7.57
CA GLU A 315 0.65 10.87 8.92
C GLU A 315 0.10 11.90 9.90
N LEU A 316 -0.65 11.43 10.90
CA LEU A 316 -1.12 12.22 12.03
C LEU A 316 -0.38 11.79 13.30
N THR A 317 0.21 12.76 13.99
CA THR A 317 0.82 12.61 15.32
C THR A 317 0.08 13.47 16.33
N VAL A 318 -0.48 12.87 17.38
CA VAL A 318 -1.09 13.59 18.51
C VAL A 318 -0.17 13.49 19.72
N GLN A 319 0.18 14.64 20.31
CA GLN A 319 1.14 14.69 21.42
C GLN A 319 0.56 14.05 22.70
N PRO A 320 1.41 13.60 23.64
CA PRO A 320 0.98 12.96 24.88
C PRO A 320 -0.09 13.76 25.63
N GLY A 321 -1.15 13.07 26.08
CA GLY A 321 -2.27 13.65 26.81
C GLY A 321 -3.12 14.66 26.03
N ARG A 322 -2.90 14.84 24.72
CA ARG A 322 -3.65 15.79 23.90
C ARG A 322 -4.88 15.17 23.28
N LYS A 323 -5.88 16.02 23.11
CA LYS A 323 -7.16 15.73 22.46
C LYS A 323 -7.42 16.76 21.38
N VAL A 324 -7.59 16.30 20.14
CA VAL A 324 -7.73 17.15 18.95
C VAL A 324 -8.92 16.68 18.12
N THR A 325 -9.50 17.58 17.31
CA THR A 325 -10.55 17.22 16.35
C THR A 325 -10.00 17.39 14.94
N ILE A 326 -9.94 16.29 14.18
CA ILE A 326 -9.39 16.26 12.82
C ILE A 326 -10.54 16.12 11.83
N LYS A 327 -10.52 16.95 10.77
CA LYS A 327 -11.49 16.91 9.68
C LYS A 327 -10.77 16.51 8.40
N ASP A 328 -11.38 15.60 7.65
CA ASP A 328 -10.92 15.19 6.32
C ASP A 328 -12.12 15.18 5.37
N ALA A 329 -11.87 15.47 4.08
CA ALA A 329 -12.93 15.61 3.10
C ALA A 329 -13.61 14.28 2.70
N GLU A 330 -12.93 13.14 2.81
CA GLU A 330 -13.43 11.84 2.38
C GLU A 330 -13.17 10.73 3.41
N ALA A 331 -13.77 9.56 3.18
CA ALA A 331 -13.52 8.35 3.95
C ALA A 331 -12.06 7.91 3.86
N TYR A 332 -11.55 7.24 4.90
CA TYR A 332 -10.16 6.79 4.94
C TYR A 332 -9.96 5.53 5.77
N GLY A 333 -8.98 4.72 5.37
CA GLY A 333 -8.43 3.69 6.22
C GLY A 333 -7.33 4.24 7.12
N VAL A 334 -7.14 3.62 8.27
CA VAL A 334 -6.15 4.01 9.30
C VAL A 334 -5.34 2.81 9.74
N ILE A 335 -4.04 2.99 9.89
CA ILE A 335 -3.15 2.09 10.64
C ILE A 335 -2.39 2.88 11.72
N VAL A 336 -2.49 2.45 12.97
CA VAL A 336 -1.76 3.04 14.10
C VAL A 336 -0.36 2.44 14.17
N THR A 337 0.65 3.29 14.18
CA THR A 337 2.05 2.89 14.09
C THR A 337 2.80 3.06 15.41
N GLN A 338 2.32 3.93 16.29
CA GLN A 338 2.90 4.18 17.62
C GLN A 338 1.83 4.66 18.63
N GLY A 339 2.00 4.29 19.89
CA GLY A 339 1.17 4.78 21.00
C GLY A 339 -0.21 4.13 21.12
N HIS A 340 -1.05 4.73 21.97
CA HIS A 340 -2.42 4.29 22.19
C HIS A 340 -3.32 5.47 22.56
N GLY A 341 -4.62 5.28 22.37
CA GLY A 341 -5.60 6.32 22.62
C GLY A 341 -6.99 5.95 22.13
N ARG A 342 -7.74 6.97 21.70
CA ARG A 342 -9.08 6.81 21.15
C ARG A 342 -9.22 7.53 19.81
N LEU A 343 -9.95 6.89 18.90
CA LEU A 343 -10.43 7.48 17.66
C LEU A 343 -11.96 7.47 17.68
N GLY A 344 -12.57 8.61 17.99
CA GLY A 344 -13.98 8.70 18.33
C GLY A 344 -14.33 7.78 19.51
N LYS A 345 -15.24 6.83 19.28
CA LYS A 345 -15.64 5.86 20.30
C LYS A 345 -14.66 4.68 20.44
N GLN A 346 -13.84 4.41 19.43
CA GLN A 346 -12.98 3.23 19.37
C GLN A 346 -11.68 3.44 20.15
N ASN A 347 -11.30 2.45 20.95
CA ASN A 347 -9.93 2.34 21.49
C ASN A 347 -8.99 1.94 20.36
N ILE A 348 -7.82 2.57 20.31
CA ILE A 348 -6.79 2.25 19.33
C ILE A 348 -5.44 2.12 20.02
N SER A 349 -4.64 1.15 19.61
CA SER A 349 -3.31 0.91 20.17
C SER A 349 -2.43 0.15 19.17
N THR A 350 -1.14 0.46 19.13
CA THR A 350 -0.19 -0.39 18.41
C THR A 350 0.10 -1.66 19.21
N PRO A 351 -0.08 -2.87 18.64
CA PRO A 351 0.42 -4.09 19.27
C PRO A 351 1.95 -4.08 19.27
N SER A 352 2.56 -4.76 20.24
CA SER A 352 4.00 -5.09 20.20
C SER A 352 4.28 -6.34 19.37
N MET A 353 3.34 -7.30 19.40
CA MET A 353 3.42 -8.56 18.67
C MET A 353 2.00 -9.09 18.43
N ILE A 354 1.79 -9.73 17.28
CA ILE A 354 0.48 -10.20 16.80
C ILE A 354 0.61 -11.70 16.47
N ARG A 355 -0.30 -12.54 16.97
CA ARG A 355 -0.46 -13.92 16.50
C ARG A 355 -1.31 -13.98 15.24
N PHE A 356 -1.08 -14.95 14.36
CA PHE A 356 -1.91 -15.16 13.19
C PHE A 356 -3.37 -15.44 13.60
N GLY A 357 -4.31 -14.69 13.02
CA GLY A 357 -5.73 -14.74 13.38
C GLY A 357 -6.12 -13.94 14.64
N GLN A 358 -5.17 -13.34 15.35
CA GLN A 358 -5.45 -12.47 16.50
C GLN A 358 -6.08 -11.15 16.04
N MET A 359 -7.11 -10.70 16.75
CA MET A 359 -7.68 -9.38 16.58
C MET A 359 -6.79 -8.29 17.21
N THR A 360 -6.73 -7.11 16.59
CA THR A 360 -5.93 -5.96 17.06
C THR A 360 -6.78 -4.69 17.19
N GLU A 361 -6.15 -3.60 17.66
CA GLU A 361 -6.76 -2.27 17.77
C GLU A 361 -6.08 -1.22 16.89
N ASP A 362 -5.15 -1.64 16.03
CA ASP A 362 -4.34 -0.73 15.24
C ASP A 362 -4.95 -0.36 13.89
N GLU A 363 -6.00 -1.05 13.44
CA GLU A 363 -6.59 -0.84 12.11
C GLU A 363 -8.10 -0.51 12.18
N VAL A 364 -8.47 0.61 11.57
CA VAL A 364 -9.87 1.06 11.48
C VAL A 364 -10.16 1.72 10.14
N PHE A 365 -11.42 1.77 9.75
CA PHE A 365 -11.94 2.52 8.60
C PHE A 365 -12.90 3.61 9.07
N VAL A 366 -12.70 4.84 8.61
CA VAL A 366 -13.53 6.00 8.96
C VAL A 366 -14.43 6.37 7.79
N THR A 367 -15.74 6.40 8.04
CA THR A 367 -16.74 6.76 7.02
C THR A 367 -16.69 8.24 6.64
N ALA A 368 -17.10 8.58 5.42
CA ALA A 368 -17.02 9.94 4.88
C ALA A 368 -17.77 10.97 5.75
N ALA A 369 -18.99 10.65 6.21
CA ALA A 369 -19.77 11.56 7.06
C ALA A 369 -19.04 11.88 8.38
N THR A 370 -18.46 10.86 9.02
CA THR A 370 -17.67 11.03 10.26
C THR A 370 -16.40 11.84 10.01
N ALA A 371 -15.68 11.58 8.91
CA ALA A 371 -14.48 12.32 8.53
C ALA A 371 -14.76 13.81 8.33
N GLN A 372 -15.85 14.13 7.61
CA GLN A 372 -16.25 15.50 7.29
C GLN A 372 -16.77 16.28 8.51
N GLN A 373 -17.53 15.62 9.38
CA GLN A 373 -18.02 16.23 10.63
C GLN A 373 -16.87 16.62 11.56
N GLY A 374 -15.82 15.81 11.57
CA GLY A 374 -14.65 15.96 12.42
C GLY A 374 -14.62 14.91 13.51
N LEU A 375 -13.50 14.19 13.58
CA LEU A 375 -13.30 13.08 14.48
C LEU A 375 -12.37 13.48 15.61
N VAL A 376 -12.80 13.21 16.85
CA VAL A 376 -11.98 13.42 18.03
C VAL A 376 -10.92 12.33 18.12
N VAL A 377 -9.67 12.74 18.20
CA VAL A 377 -8.50 11.89 18.42
C VAL A 377 -7.90 12.25 19.77
N GLU A 378 -7.78 11.28 20.66
CA GLU A 378 -7.31 11.49 22.02
C GLU A 378 -6.13 10.56 22.29
N ASN A 379 -4.95 11.14 22.52
CA ASN A 379 -3.79 10.39 22.98
C ASN A 379 -3.88 10.21 24.49
N LEU A 380 -4.03 8.96 24.93
CA LEU A 380 -4.17 8.61 26.35
C LEU A 380 -2.82 8.35 27.03
N SER A 381 -1.73 8.32 26.28
CA SER A 381 -0.39 8.17 26.83
C SER A 381 0.11 9.46 27.47
N SER A 382 0.82 9.33 28.58
CA SER A 382 1.51 10.44 29.26
C SER A 382 2.90 10.72 28.71
N THR A 383 3.47 9.81 27.92
CA THR A 383 4.86 9.90 27.42
C THR A 383 4.96 9.78 25.91
N ASP A 384 4.16 8.90 25.31
CA ASP A 384 4.35 8.50 23.92
C ASP A 384 3.40 9.26 23.00
N PRO A 385 3.85 9.69 21.83
CA PRO A 385 2.93 10.21 20.81
C PRO A 385 2.02 9.08 20.30
N LEU A 386 0.80 9.45 19.91
CA LEU A 386 -0.10 8.60 19.14
C LEU A 386 0.11 8.92 17.66
N VAL A 387 0.65 7.97 16.90
CA VAL A 387 0.98 8.15 15.48
C VAL A 387 0.16 7.18 14.65
N MET A 388 -0.45 7.69 13.57
CA MET A 388 -1.23 6.90 12.64
C MET A 388 -1.04 7.37 11.20
N LEU A 389 -1.12 6.43 10.27
CA LEU A 389 -1.18 6.69 8.84
C LEU A 389 -2.62 6.58 8.37
N LYS A 390 -3.05 7.54 7.56
CA LYS A 390 -4.39 7.60 6.94
C LYS A 390 -4.23 7.50 5.43
N HIS A 391 -5.00 6.66 4.76
CA HIS A 391 -4.99 6.55 3.31
C HIS A 391 -6.39 6.79 2.72
N PHE A 392 -6.41 7.54 1.62
CA PHE A 392 -7.60 8.06 0.96
C PHE A 392 -7.63 7.58 -0.48
N GLY A 393 -8.83 7.24 -0.94
CA GLY A 393 -9.09 6.85 -2.32
C GLY A 393 -8.91 7.98 -3.33
N PRO A 394 -9.24 7.72 -4.61
CA PRO A 394 -9.08 8.66 -5.69
C PRO A 394 -9.96 9.90 -5.55
N GLY A 395 -9.44 11.04 -5.99
CA GLY A 395 -10.17 12.30 -6.06
C GLY A 395 -10.31 13.05 -4.73
N ASN A 396 -9.51 12.73 -3.71
CA ASN A 396 -9.51 13.43 -2.42
C ASN A 396 -9.38 14.97 -2.61
N PRO A 397 -10.41 15.77 -2.27
CA PRO A 397 -10.40 17.22 -2.44
C PRO A 397 -9.24 17.91 -1.72
N ASP A 398 -8.87 17.43 -0.53
CA ASP A 398 -7.78 18.01 0.28
C ASP A 398 -6.41 17.90 -0.43
N ALA A 399 -6.22 16.87 -1.28
CA ALA A 399 -4.99 16.63 -2.00
C ALA A 399 -4.95 17.30 -3.39
N THR A 400 -6.07 17.84 -3.88
CA THR A 400 -6.19 18.42 -5.23
C THR A 400 -5.13 19.50 -5.52
N PRO A 401 -4.84 20.46 -4.61
CA PRO A 401 -3.80 21.47 -4.85
C PRO A 401 -2.38 20.91 -4.94
N LEU A 402 -2.18 19.64 -4.58
CA LEU A 402 -0.89 18.97 -4.56
C LEU A 402 -0.64 18.12 -5.80
N ILE A 403 -1.65 17.88 -6.64
CA ILE A 403 -1.51 17.07 -7.85
C ILE A 403 -0.46 17.71 -8.76
N LYS A 404 0.54 16.93 -9.17
CA LYS A 404 1.58 17.37 -10.09
C LYS A 404 0.96 17.45 -11.49
N LYS A 405 1.27 18.53 -12.21
CA LYS A 405 0.81 18.75 -13.59
C LYS A 405 1.69 18.01 -14.59
#